data_AF-A0A1I0XQB7-F1
#
_entry.id   AF-A0A1I0XQB7-F1
#
_cell.length_a   1.000
_cell.length_b   1.000
_cell.length_c   1.000
_cell.angle_alpha   90.00
_cell.angle_beta   90.00
_cell.angle_gamma   90.00
#
_symmetry.space_group_name_H-M   'P 1'
#
loop_
_entity.id
_entity.type
_entity.pdbx_description
1 polymer ?
#
loop_
_entity_poly.entity_id
_entity_poly.type
_entity_poly.pdbx_seq_one_letter_code
_entity_poly.pdbx_strand_id
1 'polypeptide(L)'
;MNDSCPVLSPVERQYLDIQSSAEQKLLATLHKALDDAASEAAEELEATEWRDPPPHRQYFAAVAHQKLFLLLSGADPDTMRGGDAKLAAAILDNGRKISEHYFEGRPVAEVEQTPETLGGLYAGYIDCLNAKDLDRLGDFVGEDVHYNGKRIGLSGYRAMLENDHREIPDLHFDVRSVVADRSTVASRIQFDVTPRGEFFGLPINGRRVSFSENVFYEFDNGRIARVWSVIDKEAVRAQLD
;
A
#
# COMPACT_ATOMS: atom_id res chain seq x y z
N MET A 1 24.40 -2.97 -28.69
CA MET A 1 24.31 -1.74 -29.50
C MET A 1 24.67 -0.59 -28.58
N ASN A 2 25.57 0.31 -29.00
CA ASN A 2 26.13 1.36 -28.14
C ASN A 2 25.08 2.43 -27.82
N ASP A 3 24.52 2.42 -26.61
CA ASP A 3 23.77 3.55 -26.06
C ASP A 3 24.77 4.61 -25.55
N SER A 4 25.25 5.42 -26.49
CA SER A 4 25.97 6.65 -26.14
C SER A 4 24.95 7.66 -25.63
N CYS A 5 25.09 8.09 -24.37
CA CYS A 5 24.38 9.27 -23.84
C CYS A 5 24.45 10.42 -24.87
N PRO A 6 23.33 11.08 -25.20
CA PRO A 6 23.34 12.18 -26.15
C PRO A 6 24.20 13.33 -25.60
N VAL A 7 25.14 13.82 -26.41
CA VAL A 7 25.97 14.97 -26.06
C VAL A 7 25.11 16.22 -26.14
N LEU A 8 24.84 16.84 -24.99
CA LEU A 8 24.08 18.09 -24.90
C LEU A 8 24.77 19.23 -25.65
N SER A 9 23.97 20.03 -26.36
CA SER A 9 24.39 21.28 -26.97
C SER A 9 24.79 22.33 -25.92
N PRO A 10 25.55 23.38 -26.31
CA PRO A 10 25.91 24.46 -25.39
C PRO A 10 24.72 25.16 -24.73
N VAL A 11 23.61 25.32 -25.47
CA VAL A 11 22.40 25.97 -24.96
C VAL A 11 21.68 25.08 -23.95
N GLU A 12 21.59 23.77 -24.21
CA GLU A 12 20.98 22.82 -23.25
C GLU A 12 21.79 22.73 -21.96
N ARG A 13 23.14 22.74 -22.03
CA ARG A 13 23.98 22.79 -20.83
C ARG A 13 23.76 24.08 -20.04
N GLN A 14 23.76 25.22 -20.72
CA GLN A 14 23.53 26.51 -20.08
C GLN A 14 22.15 26.56 -19.38
N TYR A 15 21.12 25.98 -19.99
CA TYR A 15 19.80 25.87 -19.38
C TYR A 15 19.82 25.01 -18.11
N LEU A 16 20.43 23.82 -18.17
CA LEU A 16 20.54 22.93 -17.00
C LEU A 16 21.36 23.56 -15.86
N ASP A 17 22.42 24.31 -16.18
CA ASP A 17 23.23 25.03 -15.19
C ASP A 17 22.41 26.11 -14.48
N ILE A 18 21.61 26.88 -15.24
CA ILE A 18 20.72 27.90 -14.68
C ILE A 18 19.66 27.25 -13.79
N GLN A 19 19.04 26.16 -14.27
CA GLN A 19 18.03 25.43 -13.51
C GLN A 19 18.60 24.88 -12.20
N SER A 20 19.74 24.19 -12.26
CA SER A 20 20.42 23.64 -11.09
C SER A 20 20.79 24.73 -10.08
N SER A 21 21.30 25.87 -10.55
CA SER A 21 21.61 27.01 -9.68
C SER A 21 20.35 27.58 -9.01
N ALA A 22 19.23 27.65 -9.73
CA ALA A 22 17.95 28.11 -9.18
C ALA A 22 17.40 27.13 -8.13
N GLU A 23 17.46 25.83 -8.40
CA GLU A 23 17.04 24.78 -7.47
C GLU A 23 17.85 24.80 -6.17
N GLN A 24 19.18 24.94 -6.25
CA GLN A 24 20.04 25.06 -5.08
C GLN A 24 19.69 26.29 -4.23
N LYS A 25 19.44 27.45 -4.86
CA LYS A 25 19.03 28.68 -4.17
C LYS A 25 17.67 28.52 -3.50
N LEU A 26 16.72 27.86 -4.17
CA LEU A 26 15.41 27.56 -3.61
C LEU A 26 15.54 26.69 -2.35
N LEU A 27 16.31 25.61 -2.41
CA LEU A 27 16.52 24.72 -1.26
C LEU A 27 17.16 25.46 -0.08
N ALA A 28 18.17 26.28 -0.32
CA ALA A 28 18.78 27.10 0.72
C ALA A 28 17.78 28.08 1.36
N THR A 29 16.94 28.70 0.53
CA THR A 29 15.90 29.63 1.00
C THR A 29 14.86 28.92 1.85
N LEU A 30 14.41 27.73 1.43
CA LEU A 30 13.45 26.92 2.18
C LEU A 30 14.01 26.49 3.54
N HIS A 31 15.26 26.02 3.59
CA HIS A 31 15.89 25.67 4.86
C HIS A 31 15.94 26.85 5.83
N LYS A 32 16.36 28.03 5.34
CA LYS A 32 16.39 29.24 6.15
C LYS A 32 15.00 29.64 6.65
N ALA A 33 13.99 29.62 5.77
CA ALA A 33 12.62 29.97 6.14
C ALA A 33 12.05 29.07 7.26
N LEU A 34 12.39 27.79 7.26
CA LEU A 34 11.98 26.86 8.32
C LEU A 34 12.69 27.14 9.65
N ASP A 35 13.96 27.53 9.62
CA ASP A 35 14.74 27.86 10.81
C ASP A 35 14.30 29.20 11.41
N ASP A 36 14.08 30.21 10.56
CA ASP A 36 13.57 31.54 10.94
C ASP A 36 12.19 31.40 11.60
N ALA A 37 11.24 30.69 10.97
CA ALA A 37 9.89 30.52 11.52
C ALA A 37 9.87 29.81 12.89
N ALA A 38 10.75 28.82 13.08
CA ALA A 38 10.87 28.13 14.36
C ALA A 38 11.47 29.03 15.46
N SER A 39 12.46 29.85 15.09
CA SER A 39 13.12 30.78 16.02
C SER A 39 12.18 31.92 16.42
N GLU A 40 11.51 32.55 15.44
CA GLU A 40 10.52 33.61 15.67
C GLU A 40 9.38 33.12 16.57
N ALA A 41 8.82 31.94 16.30
CA ALA A 41 7.77 31.36 17.15
C ALA A 41 8.25 31.08 18.58
N ALA A 42 9.51 30.68 18.77
CA ALA A 42 10.08 30.48 20.09
C ALA A 42 10.26 31.81 20.84
N GLU A 43 10.82 32.83 20.19
CA GLU A 43 11.02 34.17 20.75
C GLU A 43 9.69 34.83 21.13
N GLU A 44 8.67 34.72 20.28
CA GLU A 44 7.33 35.25 20.57
C GLU A 44 6.68 34.54 21.76
N LEU A 45 6.82 33.21 21.87
CA LEU A 45 6.27 32.45 22.99
C LEU A 45 6.98 32.74 24.31
N GLU A 46 8.31 32.97 24.30
CA GLU A 46 9.08 33.40 25.48
C GLU A 46 8.56 34.72 26.08
N ALA A 47 7.96 35.59 25.26
CA ALA A 47 7.36 36.84 25.72
C ALA A 47 5.97 36.66 26.37
N THR A 48 5.45 35.43 26.45
CA THR A 48 4.12 35.11 27.00
C THR A 48 4.20 34.31 28.30
N GLU A 49 3.05 34.05 28.95
CA GLU A 49 2.97 33.12 30.10
C GLU A 49 2.89 31.64 29.68
N TRP A 50 3.07 31.34 28.37
CA TRP A 50 3.00 29.99 27.84
C TRP A 50 4.11 29.10 28.39
N ARG A 51 3.77 27.87 28.79
CA ARG A 51 4.69 26.96 29.51
C ARG A 51 5.11 25.74 28.72
N ASP A 52 4.44 25.44 27.62
CA ASP A 52 4.80 24.28 26.79
C ASP A 52 5.93 24.65 25.81
N PRO A 53 6.73 23.67 25.37
CA PRO A 53 7.79 23.91 24.40
C PRO A 53 7.28 24.57 23.11
N PRO A 54 8.05 25.49 22.50
CA PRO A 54 7.67 26.09 21.22
C PRO A 54 7.68 25.06 20.09
N PRO A 55 6.94 25.30 18.98
CA PRO A 55 6.90 24.39 17.86
C PRO A 55 8.30 24.14 17.26
N HIS A 56 8.69 22.88 17.13
CA HIS A 56 9.94 22.53 16.47
C HIS A 56 9.90 22.82 14.97
N ARG A 57 11.07 23.03 14.36
CA ARG A 57 11.27 23.14 12.90
C ARG A 57 10.47 22.14 12.05
N GLN A 58 10.34 20.90 12.53
CA GLN A 58 9.59 19.84 11.83
C GLN A 58 8.08 20.15 11.70
N TYR A 59 7.50 20.90 12.63
CA TYR A 59 6.12 21.38 12.52
C TYR A 59 5.96 22.29 11.31
N PHE A 60 6.84 23.30 11.17
CA PHE A 60 6.81 24.21 10.01
C PHE A 60 7.13 23.48 8.70
N ALA A 61 8.00 22.47 8.74
CA ALA A 61 8.25 21.61 7.58
C ALA A 61 6.99 20.84 7.15
N ALA A 62 6.21 20.33 8.11
CA ALA A 62 4.93 19.66 7.83
C ALA A 62 3.88 20.63 7.27
N VAL A 63 3.79 21.85 7.80
CA VAL A 63 2.91 22.92 7.28
C VAL A 63 3.29 23.24 5.82
N ALA A 64 4.58 23.48 5.55
CA ALA A 64 5.06 23.76 4.20
C ALA A 64 4.77 22.59 3.24
N HIS A 65 5.03 21.35 3.67
CA HIS A 65 4.74 20.15 2.90
C HIS A 65 3.25 20.05 2.52
N GLN A 66 2.33 20.30 3.45
CA GLN A 66 0.90 20.26 3.17
C GLN A 66 0.49 21.29 2.10
N LYS A 67 0.99 22.52 2.21
CA LYS A 67 0.70 23.60 1.26
C LYS A 67 1.25 23.29 -0.14
N LEU A 68 2.46 22.74 -0.21
CA LEU A 68 3.07 22.31 -1.48
C LEU A 68 2.32 21.13 -2.10
N PHE A 69 1.88 20.16 -1.29
CA PHE A 69 1.06 19.05 -1.77
C PHE A 69 -0.26 19.53 -2.39
N LEU A 70 -0.94 20.48 -1.74
CA LEU A 70 -2.16 21.09 -2.28
C LEU A 70 -1.89 21.82 -3.59
N LEU A 71 -0.84 22.65 -3.63
CA LEU A 71 -0.43 23.35 -4.84
C LEU A 71 -0.15 22.38 -6.01
N LEU A 72 0.63 21.33 -5.77
CA LEU A 72 1.01 20.34 -6.78
C LEU A 72 -0.17 19.48 -7.24
N SER A 73 -1.15 19.24 -6.37
CA SER A 73 -2.39 18.53 -6.72
C SER A 73 -3.43 19.44 -7.37
N GLY A 74 -3.16 20.74 -7.53
CA GLY A 74 -4.08 21.71 -8.13
C GLY A 74 -5.19 22.20 -7.18
N ALA A 75 -5.06 21.93 -5.89
CA ALA A 75 -5.92 22.49 -4.86
C ALA A 75 -5.42 23.88 -4.44
N ASP A 76 -6.34 24.71 -3.96
CA ASP A 76 -6.02 25.99 -3.34
C ASP A 76 -5.35 25.74 -1.96
N PRO A 77 -4.10 26.20 -1.73
CA PRO A 77 -3.37 25.89 -0.50
C PRO A 77 -4.02 26.44 0.77
N ASP A 78 -4.80 27.51 0.70
CA ASP A 78 -5.35 28.20 1.87
C ASP A 78 -6.74 27.72 2.26
N THR A 79 -7.55 27.37 1.27
CA THR A 79 -8.90 26.85 1.49
C THR A 79 -8.97 25.33 1.46
N MET A 80 -7.92 24.66 0.98
CA MET A 80 -7.85 23.20 0.75
C MET A 80 -8.94 22.68 -0.20
N ARG A 81 -9.51 23.55 -1.03
CA ARG A 81 -10.58 23.22 -1.98
C ARG A 81 -10.04 23.09 -3.39
N GLY A 82 -10.73 22.29 -4.21
CA GLY A 82 -10.31 21.96 -5.57
C GLY A 82 -9.31 20.81 -5.59
N GLY A 83 -8.54 20.74 -6.67
CA GLY A 83 -7.53 19.70 -6.89
C GLY A 83 -7.99 18.51 -7.73
N ASP A 84 -6.99 17.78 -8.22
CA ASP A 84 -7.13 16.55 -8.97
C ASP A 84 -6.68 15.36 -8.10
N ALA A 85 -7.64 14.50 -7.75
CA ALA A 85 -7.39 13.33 -6.92
C ALA A 85 -6.40 12.34 -7.55
N LYS A 86 -6.34 12.24 -8.88
CA LYS A 86 -5.38 11.37 -9.57
C LYS A 86 -3.97 11.94 -9.47
N LEU A 87 -3.84 13.26 -9.61
CA LEU A 87 -2.55 13.93 -9.45
C LEU A 87 -2.06 13.85 -8.00
N ALA A 88 -2.95 14.03 -7.03
CA ALA A 88 -2.67 13.82 -5.61
C ALA A 88 -2.15 12.41 -5.31
N ALA A 89 -2.82 11.38 -5.84
CA ALA A 89 -2.38 9.99 -5.69
C ALA A 89 -1.01 9.73 -6.33
N ALA A 90 -0.75 10.30 -7.52
CA ALA A 90 0.55 10.17 -8.20
C ALA A 90 1.70 10.83 -7.42
N ILE A 91 1.45 11.96 -6.74
CA ILE A 91 2.45 12.63 -5.91
C ILE A 91 2.81 11.76 -4.69
N LEU A 92 1.82 11.17 -4.03
CA LEU A 92 2.05 10.25 -2.91
C LEU A 92 2.84 9.01 -3.37
N ASP A 93 2.48 8.47 -4.53
CA ASP A 93 3.18 7.34 -5.14
C ASP A 93 4.64 7.66 -5.47
N ASN A 94 4.91 8.88 -5.95
CA ASN A 94 6.28 9.34 -6.17
C ASN A 94 7.09 9.42 -4.86
N GLY A 95 6.50 9.94 -3.78
CA GLY A 95 7.14 9.97 -2.46
C GLY A 95 7.50 8.57 -1.95
N ARG A 96 6.59 7.61 -2.15
CA ARG A 96 6.83 6.19 -1.87
C ARG A 96 8.03 5.65 -2.66
N LYS A 97 8.07 5.88 -3.98
CA LYS A 97 9.18 5.45 -4.85
C LYS A 97 10.53 6.05 -4.45
N ILE A 98 10.56 7.33 -4.08
CA ILE A 98 11.78 7.99 -3.58
C ILE A 98 12.28 7.29 -2.31
N SER A 99 11.38 6.97 -1.39
CA SER A 99 11.75 6.25 -0.16
C SER A 99 12.34 4.87 -0.48
N GLU A 100 11.66 4.10 -1.34
CA GLU A 100 12.10 2.76 -1.75
C GLU A 100 13.48 2.80 -2.43
N HIS A 101 13.76 3.83 -3.24
CA HIS A 101 15.00 3.92 -4.00
C HIS A 101 16.17 4.49 -3.19
N TYR A 102 15.97 5.62 -2.49
CA TYR A 102 17.08 6.39 -1.92
C TYR A 102 17.33 6.12 -0.44
N PHE A 103 16.31 5.68 0.32
CA PHE A 103 16.43 5.50 1.77
C PHE A 103 16.73 4.04 2.14
N GLU A 104 16.36 3.10 1.29
CA GLU A 104 16.57 1.67 1.49
C GLU A 104 17.77 1.11 0.70
N GLY A 105 18.88 1.85 0.60
CA GLY A 105 20.22 1.31 0.28
C GLY A 105 20.40 0.39 -0.94
N ARG A 106 19.48 0.37 -1.92
CA ARG A 106 19.60 -0.52 -3.10
C ARG A 106 20.35 0.18 -4.23
N PRO A 107 21.40 -0.43 -4.82
CA PRO A 107 22.06 0.13 -5.99
C PRO A 107 21.14 0.06 -7.20
N VAL A 108 21.28 1.04 -8.11
CA VAL A 108 20.65 1.04 -9.44
C VAL A 108 21.18 -0.16 -10.22
N ALA A 109 20.47 -1.29 -10.17
CA ALA A 109 20.59 -2.32 -11.17
C ALA A 109 19.63 -2.00 -12.31
N GLU A 110 20.12 -2.20 -13.52
CA GLU A 110 19.35 -2.24 -14.76
C GLU A 110 18.00 -2.94 -14.55
N VAL A 111 17.01 -2.54 -15.34
CA VAL A 111 15.66 -3.11 -15.37
C VAL A 111 15.72 -4.64 -15.44
N GLU A 112 15.68 -5.29 -14.28
CA GLU A 112 15.44 -6.72 -14.12
C GLU A 112 14.83 -6.98 -12.73
N GLN A 113 13.53 -7.28 -12.78
CA GLN A 113 12.64 -7.81 -11.73
C GLN A 113 12.61 -7.05 -10.40
N THR A 114 11.54 -6.27 -10.26
CA THR A 114 11.08 -5.58 -9.04
C THR A 114 11.22 -6.44 -7.78
N PRO A 115 11.63 -5.90 -6.61
CA PRO A 115 11.22 -6.53 -5.35
C PRO A 115 9.70 -6.69 -5.40
N GLU A 116 9.22 -7.90 -5.19
CA GLU A 116 7.79 -8.18 -5.25
C GLU A 116 7.10 -7.31 -4.19
N THR A 117 6.40 -6.26 -4.64
CA THR A 117 5.54 -5.48 -3.74
C THR A 117 4.58 -6.43 -3.04
N LEU A 118 4.13 -6.14 -1.80
CA LEU A 118 3.15 -7.00 -1.13
C LEU A 118 1.89 -7.22 -1.98
N GLY A 119 1.50 -6.25 -2.81
CA GLY A 119 0.44 -6.41 -3.80
C GLY A 119 0.75 -7.48 -4.87
N GLY A 120 2.00 -7.57 -5.32
CA GLY A 120 2.47 -8.61 -6.24
C GLY A 120 2.55 -10.00 -5.59
N LEU A 121 3.08 -10.09 -4.36
CA LEU A 121 3.06 -11.33 -3.58
C LEU A 121 1.63 -11.82 -3.33
N TYR A 122 0.73 -10.90 -2.97
CA TYR A 122 -0.68 -11.23 -2.77
C TYR A 122 -1.38 -11.65 -4.06
N ALA A 123 -1.10 -11.01 -5.19
CA ALA A 123 -1.62 -11.42 -6.49
C ALA A 123 -1.13 -12.84 -6.86
N GLY A 124 0.17 -13.13 -6.69
CA GLY A 124 0.71 -14.48 -6.90
C GLY A 124 0.09 -15.53 -5.97
N TYR A 125 -0.18 -15.17 -4.72
CA TYR A 125 -0.94 -16.00 -3.79
C TYR A 125 -2.35 -16.30 -4.31
N ILE A 126 -3.08 -15.29 -4.76
CA ILE A 126 -4.43 -15.46 -5.33
C ILE A 126 -4.40 -16.31 -6.61
N ASP A 127 -3.40 -16.13 -7.47
CA ASP A 127 -3.20 -16.96 -8.65
C ASP A 127 -2.92 -18.43 -8.28
N CYS A 128 -2.09 -18.67 -7.27
CA CYS A 128 -1.84 -20.01 -6.70
C CYS A 128 -3.13 -20.66 -6.21
N LEU A 129 -3.99 -19.93 -5.48
CA LEU A 129 -5.28 -20.44 -5.02
C LEU A 129 -6.23 -20.75 -6.19
N ASN A 130 -6.36 -19.84 -7.14
CA ASN A 130 -7.27 -20.00 -8.27
C ASN A 130 -6.82 -21.11 -9.23
N ALA A 131 -5.52 -21.35 -9.36
CA ALA A 131 -4.95 -22.48 -10.10
C ALA A 131 -5.04 -23.81 -9.33
N LYS A 132 -5.39 -23.79 -8.04
CA LYS A 132 -5.35 -24.93 -7.12
C LYS A 132 -3.95 -25.56 -7.01
N ASP A 133 -2.91 -24.75 -7.22
CA ASP A 133 -1.50 -25.16 -7.16
C ASP A 133 -0.99 -25.07 -5.73
N LEU A 134 -1.58 -25.87 -4.85
CA LEU A 134 -1.28 -25.82 -3.41
C LEU A 134 0.15 -26.26 -3.08
N ASP A 135 0.83 -26.93 -4.02
CA ASP A 135 2.25 -27.29 -3.91
C ASP A 135 3.17 -26.08 -3.79
N ARG A 136 2.74 -24.95 -4.34
CA ARG A 136 3.42 -23.66 -4.21
C ARG A 136 2.93 -22.80 -3.05
N LEU A 137 1.99 -23.27 -2.24
CA LEU A 137 1.40 -22.47 -1.14
C LEU A 137 2.47 -21.97 -0.15
N GLY A 138 3.55 -22.76 0.06
CA GLY A 138 4.66 -22.39 0.92
C GLY A 138 5.51 -21.21 0.43
N ASP A 139 5.38 -20.82 -0.85
CA ASP A 139 5.99 -19.61 -1.39
C ASP A 139 5.33 -18.35 -0.80
N PHE A 140 4.05 -18.45 -0.44
CA PHE A 140 3.22 -17.31 -0.01
C PHE A 140 2.82 -17.34 1.46
N VAL A 141 2.75 -18.52 2.08
CA VAL A 141 2.23 -18.70 3.44
C VAL A 141 3.34 -19.17 4.38
N GLY A 142 3.45 -18.54 5.55
CA GLY A 142 4.45 -18.87 6.55
C GLY A 142 4.17 -20.20 7.25
N GLU A 143 5.24 -20.91 7.64
CA GLU A 143 5.16 -22.20 8.34
C GLU A 143 4.33 -22.13 9.63
N ASP A 144 4.36 -20.98 10.31
CA ASP A 144 3.70 -20.73 11.59
C ASP A 144 2.43 -19.88 11.48
N VAL A 145 1.80 -19.78 10.31
CA VAL A 145 0.65 -18.90 10.06
C VAL A 145 -0.48 -19.03 11.09
N HIS A 146 -1.02 -17.88 11.49
CA HIS A 146 -2.21 -17.75 12.34
C HIS A 146 -3.42 -17.31 11.51
N TYR A 147 -4.56 -17.99 11.68
CA TYR A 147 -5.82 -17.64 11.06
C TYR A 147 -6.85 -17.32 12.13
N ASN A 148 -7.41 -16.09 12.11
CA ASN A 148 -8.36 -15.58 13.10
C ASN A 148 -7.92 -15.84 14.55
N GLY A 149 -6.64 -15.58 14.83
CA GLY A 149 -6.02 -15.73 16.16
C GLY A 149 -5.53 -17.14 16.50
N LYS A 150 -5.91 -18.18 15.73
CA LYS A 150 -5.47 -19.56 15.95
C LYS A 150 -4.25 -19.90 15.11
N ARG A 151 -3.17 -20.40 15.72
CA ARG A 151 -2.04 -20.99 14.97
C ARG A 151 -2.51 -22.26 14.28
N ILE A 152 -2.42 -22.29 12.95
CA ILE A 152 -2.77 -23.46 12.14
C ILE A 152 -1.56 -24.00 11.36
N GLY A 153 -0.56 -23.16 11.13
CA GLY A 153 0.63 -23.50 10.35
C GLY A 153 0.35 -23.77 8.87
N LEU A 154 1.40 -23.87 8.07
CA LEU A 154 1.26 -24.04 6.62
C LEU A 154 0.45 -25.30 6.25
N SER A 155 0.67 -26.41 6.96
CA SER A 155 -0.07 -27.66 6.76
C SER A 155 -1.56 -27.53 7.09
N GLY A 156 -1.91 -26.83 8.17
CA GLY A 156 -3.31 -26.55 8.53
C GLY A 156 -3.98 -25.60 7.53
N TYR A 157 -3.23 -24.60 7.04
CA TYR A 157 -3.71 -23.68 6.00
C TYR A 157 -3.99 -24.44 4.69
N ARG A 158 -3.09 -25.33 4.27
CA ARG A 158 -3.31 -26.20 3.10
C ARG A 158 -4.54 -27.08 3.28
N ALA A 159 -4.66 -27.78 4.41
CA ALA A 159 -5.78 -28.68 4.67
C ALA A 159 -7.14 -27.94 4.64
N MET A 160 -7.17 -26.70 5.10
CA MET A 160 -8.33 -25.82 4.99
C MET A 160 -8.71 -25.57 3.52
N LEU A 161 -7.75 -25.15 2.68
CA LEU A 161 -7.99 -24.89 1.25
C LEU A 161 -8.37 -26.16 0.47
N GLU A 162 -7.76 -27.31 0.77
CA GLU A 162 -8.12 -28.60 0.17
C GLU A 162 -9.57 -29.00 0.51
N ASN A 163 -10.00 -28.74 1.74
CA ASN A 163 -11.39 -28.92 2.14
C ASN A 163 -12.30 -27.97 1.35
N ASP A 164 -11.96 -26.69 1.27
CA ASP A 164 -12.77 -25.70 0.56
C ASP A 164 -12.94 -26.05 -0.92
N HIS A 165 -11.87 -26.47 -1.61
CA HIS A 165 -11.96 -26.93 -3.01
C HIS A 165 -12.76 -28.21 -3.21
N ARG A 166 -12.79 -29.11 -2.22
CA ARG A 166 -13.59 -30.34 -2.26
C ARG A 166 -15.08 -30.02 -2.10
N GLU A 167 -15.41 -29.14 -1.16
CA GLU A 167 -16.79 -28.75 -0.87
C GLU A 167 -17.36 -27.74 -1.87
N ILE A 168 -16.49 -26.92 -2.48
CA ILE A 168 -16.83 -25.85 -3.43
C ILE A 168 -15.94 -25.98 -4.68
N PRO A 169 -16.28 -26.87 -5.63
CA PRO A 169 -15.41 -27.14 -6.78
C PRO A 169 -15.17 -25.95 -7.71
N ASP A 170 -16.15 -25.04 -7.78
CA ASP A 170 -16.14 -23.79 -8.54
C ASP A 170 -15.62 -22.58 -7.74
N LEU A 171 -14.98 -22.82 -6.58
CA LEU A 171 -14.37 -21.78 -5.77
C LEU A 171 -13.36 -20.98 -6.61
N HIS A 172 -13.60 -19.67 -6.67
CA HIS A 172 -12.75 -18.70 -7.33
C HIS A 172 -12.66 -17.45 -6.47
N PHE A 173 -11.43 -17.00 -6.20
CA PHE A 173 -11.13 -15.82 -5.41
C PHE A 173 -11.10 -14.60 -6.34
N ASP A 174 -12.23 -13.91 -6.45
CA ASP A 174 -12.40 -12.72 -7.28
C ASP A 174 -12.16 -11.45 -6.44
N VAL A 175 -10.92 -10.98 -6.46
CA VAL A 175 -10.47 -9.80 -5.70
C VAL A 175 -11.07 -8.52 -6.32
N ARG A 176 -11.92 -7.84 -5.54
CA ARG A 176 -12.58 -6.60 -5.97
C ARG A 176 -11.85 -5.34 -5.55
N SER A 177 -11.12 -5.39 -4.43
CA SER A 177 -10.32 -4.27 -3.94
C SER A 177 -9.14 -4.80 -3.14
N VAL A 178 -7.98 -4.16 -3.31
CA VAL A 178 -6.78 -4.45 -2.55
C VAL A 178 -6.12 -3.14 -2.13
N VAL A 179 -5.69 -3.07 -0.87
CA VAL A 179 -4.85 -2.00 -0.33
C VAL A 179 -3.69 -2.67 0.38
N ALA A 180 -2.47 -2.24 0.08
CA ALA A 180 -1.27 -2.78 0.69
C ALA A 180 -0.42 -1.66 1.28
N ASP A 181 0.16 -1.91 2.44
CA ASP A 181 1.24 -1.10 3.02
C ASP A 181 2.56 -1.89 3.04
N ARG A 182 3.46 -1.62 4.00
CA ARG A 182 4.77 -2.29 4.12
C ARG A 182 4.69 -3.73 4.63
N SER A 183 3.70 -4.07 5.44
CA SER A 183 3.59 -5.38 6.10
C SER A 183 2.20 -5.99 6.00
N THR A 184 1.21 -5.26 5.50
CA THR A 184 -0.19 -5.65 5.56
C THR A 184 -0.86 -5.51 4.19
N VAL A 185 -1.71 -6.47 3.85
CA VAL A 185 -2.66 -6.39 2.74
C VAL A 185 -4.07 -6.45 3.31
N ALA A 186 -4.91 -5.49 2.95
CA ALA A 186 -6.35 -5.55 3.12
C ALA A 186 -6.99 -5.87 1.76
N SER A 187 -7.89 -6.84 1.72
CA SER A 187 -8.55 -7.27 0.50
C SER A 187 -10.04 -7.47 0.72
N ARG A 188 -10.81 -7.09 -0.31
CA ARG A 188 -12.22 -7.45 -0.45
C ARG A 188 -12.34 -8.44 -1.58
N ILE A 189 -12.79 -9.66 -1.26
CA ILE A 189 -12.98 -10.75 -2.21
C ILE A 189 -14.47 -10.99 -2.38
N GLN A 190 -14.92 -11.10 -3.62
CA GLN A 190 -16.27 -11.52 -3.95
C GLN A 190 -16.25 -13.01 -4.28
N PHE A 191 -17.24 -13.73 -3.79
CA PHE A 191 -17.49 -15.12 -4.15
C PHE A 191 -18.83 -15.24 -4.84
N ASP A 192 -18.88 -16.10 -5.84
CA ASP A 192 -20.08 -16.53 -6.53
C ASP A 192 -19.90 -18.01 -6.86
N VAL A 193 -20.41 -18.88 -5.98
CA VAL A 193 -19.95 -20.26 -5.85
C VAL A 193 -21.11 -21.22 -5.58
N THR A 194 -20.87 -22.52 -5.75
CA THR A 194 -21.87 -23.59 -5.62
C THR A 194 -21.42 -24.67 -4.60
N PRO A 195 -21.51 -24.40 -3.28
CA PRO A 195 -21.18 -25.37 -2.25
C PRO A 195 -22.04 -26.64 -2.35
N ARG A 196 -21.41 -27.82 -2.31
CA ARG A 196 -22.07 -29.12 -2.49
C ARG A 196 -23.03 -29.48 -1.36
N GLY A 197 -22.74 -29.07 -0.14
CA GLY A 197 -23.46 -29.48 1.07
C GLY A 197 -23.80 -28.30 1.97
N GLU A 198 -23.58 -28.50 3.28
CA GLU A 198 -23.72 -27.45 4.27
C GLU A 198 -22.56 -26.45 4.14
N PHE A 199 -22.88 -25.16 4.16
CA PHE A 199 -21.89 -24.09 4.12
C PHE A 199 -22.29 -22.99 5.10
N PHE A 200 -21.37 -22.61 5.98
CA PHE A 200 -21.63 -21.69 7.10
C PHE A 200 -22.84 -22.05 7.98
N GLY A 201 -23.13 -23.33 8.19
CA GLY A 201 -24.28 -23.77 8.98
C GLY A 201 -25.61 -23.79 8.21
N LEU A 202 -25.57 -23.56 6.89
CA LEU A 202 -26.75 -23.46 6.04
C LEU A 202 -26.77 -24.58 4.99
N PRO A 203 -27.93 -25.21 4.73
CA PRO A 203 -28.06 -26.31 3.79
C PRO A 203 -28.12 -25.81 2.33
N ILE A 204 -26.98 -25.33 1.80
CA ILE A 204 -26.86 -24.79 0.44
C ILE A 204 -27.16 -25.88 -0.60
N ASN A 205 -26.59 -27.08 -0.42
CA ASN A 205 -26.91 -28.29 -1.18
C ASN A 205 -26.87 -28.10 -2.71
N GLY A 206 -25.82 -27.46 -3.22
CA GLY A 206 -25.60 -27.24 -4.64
C GLY A 206 -26.32 -26.03 -5.22
N ARG A 207 -26.91 -25.16 -4.38
CA ARG A 207 -27.38 -23.84 -4.82
C ARG A 207 -26.20 -22.89 -5.00
N ARG A 208 -26.27 -22.06 -6.05
CA ARG A 208 -25.33 -20.97 -6.29
C ARG A 208 -25.63 -19.82 -5.33
N VAL A 209 -24.63 -19.31 -4.64
CA VAL A 209 -24.74 -18.20 -3.69
C VAL A 209 -23.60 -17.21 -3.87
N SER A 210 -23.87 -15.93 -3.63
CA SER A 210 -22.87 -14.88 -3.71
C SER A 210 -22.70 -14.13 -2.39
N PHE A 211 -21.46 -13.90 -1.98
CA PHE A 211 -21.13 -13.22 -0.73
C PHE A 211 -19.75 -12.57 -0.83
N SER A 212 -19.38 -11.81 0.19
CA SER A 212 -18.07 -11.17 0.23
C SER A 212 -17.29 -11.54 1.49
N GLU A 213 -15.97 -11.55 1.34
CA GLU A 213 -15.00 -11.59 2.42
C GLU A 213 -14.25 -10.27 2.47
N ASN A 214 -14.06 -9.75 3.67
CA ASN A 214 -13.09 -8.68 3.93
C ASN A 214 -12.01 -9.26 4.83
N VAL A 215 -10.76 -9.21 4.36
CA VAL A 215 -9.66 -9.93 4.98
C VAL A 215 -8.41 -9.07 5.04
N PHE A 216 -7.73 -9.14 6.18
CA PHE A 216 -6.41 -8.57 6.38
C PHE A 216 -5.37 -9.69 6.47
N TYR A 217 -4.24 -9.49 5.81
CA TYR A 217 -3.07 -10.36 5.85
C TYR A 217 -1.89 -9.57 6.40
N GLU A 218 -1.25 -10.06 7.44
CA GLU A 218 0.06 -9.57 7.88
C GLU A 218 1.13 -10.50 7.32
N PHE A 219 2.17 -9.90 6.74
CA PHE A 219 3.31 -10.58 6.16
C PHE A 219 4.54 -10.46 7.06
N ASP A 220 5.30 -11.55 7.14
CA ASP A 220 6.63 -11.62 7.71
C ASP A 220 7.57 -12.30 6.71
N ASN A 221 8.71 -11.67 6.42
CA ASN A 221 9.71 -12.16 5.46
C ASN A 221 9.10 -12.61 4.10
N GLY A 222 8.15 -11.83 3.57
CA GLY A 222 7.51 -12.09 2.28
C GLY A 222 6.41 -13.15 2.30
N ARG A 223 6.03 -13.68 3.46
CA ARG A 223 4.99 -14.71 3.59
C ARG A 223 3.89 -14.28 4.56
N ILE A 224 2.67 -14.75 4.32
CA ILE A 224 1.52 -14.54 5.18
C ILE A 224 1.77 -15.19 6.55
N ALA A 225 1.89 -14.37 7.58
CA ALA A 225 2.08 -14.79 8.97
C ALA A 225 0.77 -14.75 9.75
N ARG A 226 -0.14 -13.82 9.45
CA ARG A 226 -1.46 -13.72 10.09
C ARG A 226 -2.55 -13.38 9.10
N VAL A 227 -3.74 -13.92 9.35
CA VAL A 227 -4.96 -13.64 8.59
C VAL A 227 -6.08 -13.28 9.55
N TRP A 228 -6.75 -12.17 9.30
CA TRP A 228 -8.01 -11.77 9.95
C TRP A 228 -9.09 -11.65 8.88
N SER A 229 -9.97 -12.64 8.82
CA SER A 229 -11.03 -12.75 7.82
C SER A 229 -12.40 -12.61 8.43
N VAL A 230 -13.25 -11.79 7.80
CA VAL A 230 -14.68 -11.66 8.08
C VAL A 230 -15.46 -11.93 6.81
N ILE A 231 -16.31 -12.95 6.86
CA ILE A 231 -17.18 -13.35 5.75
C ILE A 231 -18.62 -12.93 6.03
N ASP A 232 -19.27 -12.36 5.03
CA ASP A 232 -20.67 -11.96 5.08
C ASP A 232 -21.62 -13.17 4.98
N LYS A 233 -21.79 -13.87 6.10
CA LYS A 233 -22.69 -15.03 6.20
C LYS A 233 -24.17 -14.64 6.08
N GLU A 234 -24.52 -13.39 6.37
CA GLU A 234 -25.90 -12.93 6.28
C GLU A 234 -26.34 -12.79 4.82
N ALA A 235 -25.46 -12.32 3.94
CA ALA A 235 -25.72 -12.32 2.50
C ALA A 235 -26.08 -13.72 1.97
N VAL A 236 -25.38 -14.77 2.44
CA VAL A 236 -25.70 -16.16 2.07
C VAL A 236 -27.07 -16.57 2.60
N ARG A 237 -27.38 -16.27 3.87
CA ARG A 237 -28.68 -16.59 4.50
C ARG A 237 -29.85 -15.98 3.72
N ALA A 238 -29.75 -14.70 3.38
CA ALA A 238 -30.79 -13.97 2.66
C ALA A 238 -31.08 -14.49 1.23
N GLN A 239 -30.24 -15.36 0.67
CA GLN A 239 -30.45 -15.99 -0.65
C GLN A 239 -31.16 -17.34 -0.58
N LEU A 240 -31.38 -17.88 0.62
CA LEU A 240 -32.04 -19.17 0.83
C LEU A 240 -33.53 -19.03 1.17
N ASP A 241 -33.94 -17.81 1.51
CA ASP A 241 -35.32 -17.42 1.83
C ASP A 241 -36.17 -17.24 0.57
#